data_AF-A0AB39QN36-F1
#
_entry.id   AF-A0AB39QN36-F1
#
_cell.length_a   1.000
_cell.length_b   1.000
_cell.length_c   1.000
_cell.angle_alpha   90.00
_cell.angle_beta   90.00
_cell.angle_gamma   90.00
#
_symmetry.space_group_name_H-M   'P 1'
#
loop_
_entity.id
_entity.type
_entity.pdbx_description
1 polymer ?
#
loop_
_entity_poly.entity_id
_entity_poly.type
_entity_poly.pdbx_seq_one_letter_code
_entity_poly.pdbx_strand_id
1 'polypeptide(L)'
;MELELGYDLLGGRLRSIGETEIDYGRWGGRPRALGPHPLEYDLLGSRLRRIGDIEIGYGRLGSVPRTFGTWDVDCTAWSGIPRRIGPYPIDHPRLSGLARGIGPLGVEYDLLGSRPRRVVLPDDLHALPDDLLRVLFLVLHLQTERNRRKSSSVA
;
A
#
# COMPACT_ATOMS: atom_id res chain seq x y z
N MET A 1 -0.52 -17.38 -10.45
CA MET A 1 -1.88 -17.28 -9.84
C MET A 1 -2.27 -15.79 -9.72
N GLU A 2 -3.56 -15.45 -9.68
CA GLU A 2 -4.03 -14.07 -9.55
C GLU A 2 -4.89 -13.88 -8.28
N LEU A 3 -4.69 -12.76 -7.58
CA LEU A 3 -5.54 -12.30 -6.48
C LEU A 3 -6.29 -11.05 -6.92
N GLU A 4 -7.61 -11.03 -6.71
CA GLU A 4 -8.43 -9.85 -7.00
C GLU A 4 -8.34 -8.80 -5.89
N LEU A 5 -8.30 -7.53 -6.30
CA LEU A 5 -8.40 -6.41 -5.39
C LEU A 5 -9.84 -5.92 -5.37
N GLY A 6 -10.54 -6.16 -4.27
CA GLY A 6 -11.93 -5.73 -4.08
C GLY A 6 -12.00 -4.27 -3.67
N TYR A 7 -13.00 -3.55 -4.17
CA TYR A 7 -13.24 -2.14 -3.84
C TYR A 7 -14.66 -1.91 -3.32
N ASP A 8 -14.88 -0.75 -2.68
CA ASP A 8 -16.23 -0.29 -2.37
C ASP A 8 -17.06 -0.01 -3.63
N LEU A 9 -18.37 0.17 -3.47
CA LEU A 9 -19.32 0.39 -4.57
C LEU A 9 -18.95 1.60 -5.44
N LEU A 10 -18.31 2.63 -4.84
CA LEU A 10 -17.84 3.82 -5.54
C LEU A 10 -16.46 3.62 -6.20
N GLY A 11 -15.84 2.45 -6.02
CA GLY A 11 -14.56 2.09 -6.60
C GLY A 11 -13.36 2.86 -6.07
N GLY A 12 -13.53 3.62 -4.99
CA GLY A 12 -12.56 4.58 -4.47
C GLY A 12 -11.74 4.07 -3.28
N ARG A 13 -12.14 2.96 -2.66
CA ARG A 13 -11.46 2.40 -1.49
C ARG A 13 -11.22 0.90 -1.65
N LEU A 14 -9.97 0.48 -1.45
CA LEU A 14 -9.60 -0.92 -1.42
C LEU A 14 -10.23 -1.60 -0.20
N ARG A 15 -11.00 -2.66 -0.42
CA ARG A 15 -11.77 -3.41 0.60
C ARG A 15 -11.27 -4.83 0.80
N SER A 16 -10.54 -5.40 -0.15
CA SER A 16 -9.91 -6.71 0.00
C SER A 16 -8.70 -6.89 -0.90
N ILE A 17 -7.83 -7.83 -0.51
CA ILE A 17 -6.69 -8.33 -1.28
C ILE A 17 -6.82 -9.86 -1.30
N GLY A 18 -7.31 -10.41 -2.41
CA GLY A 18 -7.77 -11.80 -2.45
C GLY A 18 -8.82 -12.04 -1.36
N GLU A 19 -8.58 -13.08 -0.55
CA GLU A 19 -9.43 -13.44 0.60
C GLU A 19 -9.22 -12.55 1.84
N THR A 20 -8.19 -11.69 1.86
CA THR A 20 -7.92 -10.83 3.01
C THR A 20 -8.78 -9.57 2.96
N GLU A 21 -9.66 -9.39 3.94
CA GLU A 21 -10.49 -8.18 4.05
C GLU A 21 -9.76 -6.97 4.62
N ILE A 22 -10.20 -5.78 4.25
CA ILE A 22 -9.77 -4.51 4.85
C ILE A 22 -10.98 -3.87 5.52
N ASP A 23 -10.94 -3.82 6.85
CA ASP A 23 -11.98 -3.17 7.65
C ASP A 23 -11.72 -1.67 7.73
N TYR A 24 -12.78 -0.86 7.67
CA TYR A 24 -12.75 0.60 7.84
C TYR A 24 -13.51 1.05 9.11
N GLY A 25 -14.18 0.12 9.79
CA GLY A 25 -15.14 0.41 10.85
C GLY A 25 -16.39 1.11 10.34
N ARG A 26 -17.31 1.40 11.27
CA ARG A 26 -18.63 1.99 10.99
C ARG A 26 -18.59 3.47 10.61
N TRP A 27 -17.59 4.19 11.09
CA TRP A 27 -17.43 5.64 10.91
C TRP A 27 -15.95 5.92 10.60
N GLY A 28 -15.61 6.08 9.32
CA GLY A 28 -14.22 6.31 8.93
C GLY A 28 -13.96 6.38 7.44
N GLY A 29 -13.00 7.24 7.06
CA GLY A 29 -12.42 7.32 5.72
C GLY A 29 -11.15 6.45 5.53
N ARG A 30 -10.69 5.80 6.60
CA ARG A 30 -9.40 5.12 6.70
C ARG A 30 -9.58 3.68 7.15
N PRO A 31 -8.75 2.75 6.64
CA PRO A 31 -8.78 1.36 7.08
C PRO A 31 -8.31 1.25 8.54
N ARG A 32 -8.87 0.31 9.29
CA ARG A 32 -8.60 0.01 10.71
C ARG A 32 -7.98 -1.37 10.91
N ALA A 33 -8.18 -2.29 9.97
CA ALA A 33 -7.55 -3.61 10.01
C ALA A 33 -7.30 -4.12 8.57
N LEU A 34 -6.26 -4.94 8.42
CA LEU A 34 -5.93 -5.74 7.25
C LEU A 34 -5.97 -7.21 7.66
N GLY A 35 -7.09 -7.89 7.41
CA GLY A 35 -7.36 -9.21 7.94
C GLY A 35 -7.19 -9.23 9.46
N PRO A 36 -6.31 -10.07 10.02
CA PRO A 36 -6.05 -10.12 11.46
C PRO A 36 -5.19 -8.95 11.98
N HIS A 37 -4.64 -8.11 11.09
CA HIS A 37 -3.65 -7.10 11.45
C HIS A 37 -4.31 -5.74 11.74
N PRO A 38 -4.36 -5.26 13.00
CA PRO A 38 -4.84 -3.92 13.31
C PRO A 38 -3.96 -2.84 12.67
N LEU A 39 -4.57 -1.73 12.27
CA LEU A 39 -3.90 -0.57 11.69
C LEU A 39 -3.93 0.59 12.68
N GLU A 40 -2.77 1.09 13.07
CA GLU A 40 -2.65 2.24 13.97
C GLU A 40 -2.12 3.46 13.22
N TYR A 41 -2.62 4.64 13.58
CA TYR A 41 -2.22 5.91 12.98
C TYR A 41 -1.53 6.80 14.01
N ASP A 42 -0.80 7.83 13.55
CA ASP A 42 -0.26 8.86 14.44
C ASP A 42 -1.36 9.61 15.22
N LEU A 43 -0.98 10.38 16.25
CA LEU A 43 -1.94 11.09 17.13
C LEU A 43 -2.89 12.02 16.38
N LEU A 44 -2.44 12.58 15.24
CA LEU A 44 -3.27 13.41 14.37
C LEU A 44 -4.14 12.59 13.41
N GLY A 45 -4.09 11.26 13.52
CA GLY A 45 -4.80 10.31 12.68
C GLY A 45 -4.40 10.37 11.22
N SER A 46 -3.25 10.98 10.89
CA SER A 46 -2.88 11.42 9.55
C SER A 46 -2.03 10.42 8.79
N ARG A 47 -1.19 9.64 9.49
CA ARG A 47 -0.22 8.71 8.91
C ARG A 47 -0.33 7.33 9.56
N LEU A 48 -0.32 6.27 8.76
CA LEU A 48 -0.29 4.89 9.24
C LEU A 48 1.06 4.63 9.93
N ARG A 49 1.05 4.19 11.18
CA ARG A 49 2.24 3.98 12.01
C ARG A 49 2.49 2.51 12.35
N ARG A 50 1.49 1.65 12.22
CA ARG A 50 1.63 0.22 12.52
C ARG A 50 0.67 -0.62 11.68
N ILE A 51 1.11 -1.82 11.29
CA ILE A 51 0.31 -2.89 10.67
C ILE A 51 0.54 -4.17 11.47
N GLY A 52 -0.43 -4.54 12.31
CA GLY A 52 -0.30 -5.63 13.26
C GLY A 52 0.82 -5.32 14.25
N ASP A 53 1.83 -6.17 14.28
CA ASP A 53 3.05 -6.04 15.07
C ASP A 53 4.17 -5.24 14.38
N ILE A 54 4.00 -4.84 13.12
CA ILE A 54 5.04 -4.14 12.34
C ILE A 54 4.89 -2.63 12.44
N GLU A 55 5.91 -1.95 12.98
CA GLU A 55 5.96 -0.50 13.06
C GLU A 55 6.47 0.17 11.77
N ILE A 56 5.96 1.37 11.47
CA ILE A 56 6.38 2.19 10.33
C ILE A 56 7.09 3.43 10.85
N GLY A 57 8.41 3.50 10.64
CA GLY A 57 9.22 4.66 10.98
C GLY A 57 9.12 5.75 9.91
N TYR A 58 9.03 7.00 10.35
CA TYR A 58 9.04 8.18 9.48
C TYR A 58 10.21 9.08 9.85
N GLY A 59 10.74 9.80 8.86
CA GLY A 59 11.73 10.85 9.10
C GLY A 59 11.14 12.02 9.90
N ARG A 60 12.01 12.75 10.62
CA ARG A 60 11.66 13.79 11.61
C ARG A 60 10.72 14.91 11.11
N LEU A 61 10.75 15.20 9.81
CA LEU A 61 9.94 16.24 9.14
C LEU A 61 9.11 15.67 7.98
N GLY A 62 9.05 14.35 7.82
CA GLY A 62 8.56 13.70 6.60
C GLY A 62 7.25 12.95 6.77
N SER A 63 6.50 12.86 5.67
CA SER A 63 5.42 11.87 5.49
C SER A 63 5.89 10.63 4.73
N VAL A 64 7.18 10.56 4.45
CA VAL A 64 7.83 9.47 3.71
C VAL A 64 8.30 8.41 4.72
N PRO A 65 7.86 7.16 4.60
CA PRO A 65 8.32 6.07 5.47
C PRO A 65 9.81 5.81 5.23
N ARG A 66 10.51 5.47 6.29
CA ARG A 66 11.95 5.16 6.30
C ARG A 66 12.24 3.76 6.81
N THR A 67 11.36 3.21 7.66
CA THR A 67 11.48 1.84 8.13
C THR A 67 10.11 1.15 8.12
N PHE A 68 10.15 -0.17 7.99
CA PHE A 68 9.02 -1.09 8.08
C PHE A 68 9.45 -2.29 8.92
N GLY A 69 9.10 -2.27 10.21
CA GLY A 69 9.65 -3.19 11.20
C GLY A 69 11.17 -3.01 11.29
N THR A 70 11.89 -4.10 11.05
CA THR A 70 13.36 -4.13 11.00
C THR A 70 13.92 -3.79 9.63
N TRP A 71 13.08 -3.55 8.63
CA TRP A 71 13.52 -3.29 7.26
C TRP A 71 13.62 -1.79 6.97
N ASP A 72 14.62 -1.43 6.17
CA ASP A 72 14.71 -0.11 5.58
C ASP A 72 13.72 0.06 4.43
N VAL A 73 13.24 1.30 4.28
CA VAL A 73 12.39 1.73 3.18
C VAL A 73 13.14 2.78 2.37
N ASP A 74 13.53 2.38 1.16
CA ASP A 74 14.17 3.28 0.21
C ASP A 74 13.11 4.04 -0.56
N CYS A 75 13.22 5.35 -0.60
CA CYS A 75 12.31 6.23 -1.34
C CYS A 75 13.08 7.14 -2.29
N THR A 76 12.42 7.57 -3.37
CA THR A 76 12.95 8.62 -4.24
C THR A 76 13.17 9.90 -3.46
N ALA A 77 14.33 10.53 -3.65
CA ALA A 77 14.73 11.73 -2.90
C ALA A 77 13.75 12.90 -3.05
N TRP A 78 13.18 13.09 -4.25
CA TRP A 78 12.34 14.25 -4.55
C TRP A 78 10.83 14.00 -4.42
N SER A 79 10.37 12.78 -4.69
CA SER A 79 8.94 12.46 -4.74
C SER A 79 8.43 11.56 -3.61
N GLY A 80 9.33 11.07 -2.75
CA GLY A 80 8.96 10.23 -1.60
C GLY A 80 8.29 8.92 -1.99
N ILE A 81 8.52 8.44 -3.22
CA ILE A 81 7.93 7.23 -3.75
C ILE A 81 8.78 6.04 -3.31
N PRO A 82 8.21 5.03 -2.63
CA PRO A 82 8.94 3.81 -2.28
C PRO A 82 9.58 3.15 -3.51
N ARG A 83 10.82 2.71 -3.39
CA ARG A 83 11.59 1.98 -4.42
C ARG A 83 11.97 0.60 -3.94
N ARG A 84 12.06 0.39 -2.63
CA ARG A 84 12.33 -0.89 -1.99
C ARG A 84 11.84 -0.86 -0.55
N ILE A 85 11.30 -1.97 -0.08
CA ILE A 85 10.99 -2.21 1.34
C ILE A 85 11.65 -3.54 1.71
N GLY A 86 12.71 -3.48 2.52
CA GLY A 86 13.51 -4.65 2.86
C GLY A 86 13.98 -5.43 1.62
N PRO A 87 13.64 -6.73 1.48
CA PRO A 87 14.03 -7.54 0.33
C PRO A 87 13.22 -7.24 -0.94
N TYR A 88 12.14 -6.46 -0.86
CA TYR A 88 11.18 -6.30 -1.96
C TYR A 88 11.41 -5.00 -2.75
N PRO A 89 12.02 -5.06 -3.95
CA PRO A 89 12.07 -3.93 -4.86
C PRO A 89 10.67 -3.53 -5.34
N ILE A 90 10.47 -2.26 -5.64
CA ILE A 90 9.18 -1.75 -6.12
C ILE A 90 9.37 -1.05 -7.47
N ASP A 91 8.81 -1.65 -8.51
CA ASP A 91 8.89 -1.12 -9.87
C ASP A 91 7.77 -0.12 -10.17
N HIS A 92 8.18 0.98 -10.81
CA HIS A 92 7.34 2.09 -11.20
C HIS A 92 7.67 2.49 -12.64
N PRO A 93 6.88 2.05 -13.63
CA PRO A 93 7.16 2.41 -15.01
C PRO A 93 7.01 3.91 -15.24
N ARG A 94 8.01 4.48 -15.95
CA ARG A 94 8.01 5.82 -16.53
C ARG A 94 7.55 6.94 -15.60
N LEU A 95 8.05 6.98 -14.36
CA LEU A 95 7.75 8.04 -13.38
C LEU A 95 6.25 8.22 -13.07
N SER A 96 5.38 7.28 -13.46
CA SER A 96 3.94 7.34 -13.22
C SER A 96 3.58 7.39 -11.73
N GLY A 97 4.50 6.91 -10.88
CA GLY A 97 4.27 6.71 -9.46
C GLY A 97 3.34 5.53 -9.17
N LEU A 98 2.91 4.78 -10.18
CA LEU A 98 2.11 3.57 -10.02
C LEU A 98 3.03 2.38 -9.77
N ALA A 99 2.84 1.67 -8.67
CA ALA A 99 3.59 0.45 -8.39
C ALA A 99 3.06 -0.69 -9.27
N ARG A 100 3.87 -1.17 -10.23
CA ARG A 100 3.52 -2.29 -11.12
C ARG A 100 4.20 -3.60 -10.73
N GLY A 101 5.26 -3.54 -9.94
CA GLY A 101 5.92 -4.70 -9.36
C GLY A 101 6.28 -4.45 -7.90
N ILE A 102 6.06 -5.44 -7.04
CA ILE A 102 6.41 -5.38 -5.60
C ILE A 102 7.06 -6.71 -5.23
N GLY A 103 8.38 -6.73 -5.16
CA GLY A 103 9.16 -7.95 -5.03
C GLY A 103 8.81 -8.94 -6.14
N PRO A 104 8.36 -10.16 -5.81
CA PRO A 104 7.93 -11.14 -6.80
C PRO A 104 6.54 -10.86 -7.39
N LEU A 105 5.77 -9.93 -6.83
CA LEU A 105 4.38 -9.69 -7.21
C LEU A 105 4.28 -8.74 -8.40
N GLY A 106 3.42 -9.07 -9.36
CA GLY A 106 2.94 -8.14 -10.38
C GLY A 106 1.68 -7.42 -9.92
N VAL A 107 1.51 -6.14 -10.26
CA VAL A 107 0.29 -5.38 -9.98
C VAL A 107 -0.32 -4.89 -11.29
N GLU A 108 -1.52 -5.39 -11.58
CA GLU A 108 -2.28 -5.02 -12.76
C GLU A 108 -3.30 -3.95 -12.41
N TYR A 109 -3.48 -3.00 -13.32
CA TYR A 109 -4.41 -1.89 -13.16
C TYR A 109 -5.55 -2.04 -14.15
N ASP A 110 -6.66 -1.35 -13.88
CA ASP A 110 -7.73 -1.26 -14.85
C ASP A 110 -7.30 -0.57 -16.16
N LEU A 111 -8.18 -0.62 -17.17
CA LEU A 111 -7.90 -0.11 -18.52
C LEU A 111 -7.51 1.38 -18.53
N LEU A 112 -8.03 2.16 -17.57
CA LEU A 112 -7.72 3.58 -17.42
C LEU A 112 -6.42 3.83 -16.64
N GLY A 113 -5.76 2.76 -16.16
CA GLY A 113 -4.54 2.84 -15.36
C GLY A 113 -4.74 3.52 -14.01
N SER A 114 -5.98 3.64 -13.56
CA SER A 114 -6.37 4.54 -12.47
C SER A 114 -6.26 3.87 -11.10
N ARG A 115 -6.54 2.56 -11.05
CA ARG A 115 -6.54 1.75 -9.82
C ARG A 115 -6.00 0.35 -10.06
N PRO A 116 -5.28 -0.21 -9.08
CA PRO A 116 -4.82 -1.60 -9.16
C PRO A 116 -6.04 -2.52 -9.01
N ARG A 117 -6.18 -3.50 -9.89
CA ARG A 117 -7.32 -4.43 -9.96
C ARG A 117 -6.93 -5.84 -9.52
N ARG A 118 -5.70 -6.27 -9.82
CA ARG A 118 -5.22 -7.63 -9.54
C ARG A 118 -3.77 -7.62 -9.12
N VAL A 119 -3.41 -8.64 -8.37
CA VAL A 119 -2.02 -8.96 -8.01
C VAL A 119 -1.69 -10.33 -8.57
N VAL A 120 -0.64 -10.39 -9.39
CA VAL A 120 -0.14 -11.60 -10.01
C VAL A 120 0.95 -12.18 -9.11
N LEU A 121 0.76 -13.42 -8.68
CA LEU A 121 1.73 -14.19 -7.91
C LEU A 121 2.51 -15.10 -8.87
N PRO A 122 3.83 -15.26 -8.65
CA PRO A 122 4.62 -16.24 -9.39
C PRO A 122 4.12 -17.65 -9.09
N ASP A 123 4.43 -18.59 -9.98
CA ASP A 123 3.85 -19.94 -9.95
C ASP A 123 4.28 -20.78 -8.72
N ASP A 124 5.39 -20.42 -8.09
CA ASP A 124 5.90 -21.03 -6.86
C ASP A 124 5.22 -20.51 -5.58
N LEU A 125 4.47 -19.40 -5.66
CA LEU A 125 3.67 -18.87 -4.56
C LEU A 125 2.21 -19.31 -4.65
N HIS A 126 1.83 -20.27 -3.81
CA HIS A 126 0.47 -20.79 -3.69
C HIS A 126 -0.47 -19.93 -2.83
N ALA A 127 0.08 -19.02 -2.03
CA ALA A 127 -0.66 -18.05 -1.24
C ALA A 127 0.22 -16.81 -1.06
N LEU A 128 -0.40 -15.66 -0.77
CA LEU A 128 0.34 -14.43 -0.49
C LEU A 128 0.96 -14.53 0.91
N PRO A 129 2.30 -14.52 1.05
CA PRO A 129 2.93 -14.49 2.36
C PRO A 129 2.53 -13.24 3.14
N ASP A 130 2.47 -13.37 4.47
CA ASP A 130 1.92 -12.33 5.34
C ASP A 130 2.73 -11.02 5.29
N ASP A 131 4.06 -11.13 5.21
CA ASP A 131 4.94 -9.99 5.03
C ASP A 131 4.70 -9.28 3.68
N LEU A 132 4.58 -10.03 2.60
CA LEU A 132 4.27 -9.51 1.27
C LEU A 132 2.88 -8.87 1.21
N LEU A 133 1.88 -9.43 1.90
CA LEU A 133 0.56 -8.84 2.05
C LEU A 133 0.64 -7.45 2.69
N ARG A 134 1.36 -7.32 3.80
CA ARG A 134 1.49 -6.04 4.51
C ARG A 134 2.31 -5.02 3.72
N VAL A 135 3.36 -5.47 3.02
CA VAL A 135 4.16 -4.63 2.10
C VAL A 135 3.31 -4.13 0.94
N LEU A 136 2.57 -5.02 0.27
CA LEU A 136 1.62 -4.69 -0.79
C LEU A 136 0.61 -3.64 -0.30
N PHE A 137 -0.02 -3.88 0.84
CA PHE A 137 -0.97 -2.95 1.43
C PHE A 137 -0.33 -1.59 1.70
N LEU A 138 0.86 -1.55 2.31
CA LEU A 138 1.56 -0.30 2.60
C LEU A 138 1.84 0.50 1.33
N VAL A 139 2.34 -0.14 0.27
CA VAL A 139 2.63 0.52 -1.01
C VAL A 139 1.35 1.12 -1.63
N LEU A 140 0.26 0.35 -1.69
CA LEU A 140 -1.02 0.82 -2.23
C LEU A 140 -1.65 1.92 -1.37
N HIS A 141 -1.51 1.84 -0.05
CA HIS A 141 -1.97 2.84 0.90
C HIS A 141 -1.24 4.19 0.68
N LEU A 142 0.10 4.16 0.59
CA LEU A 142 0.91 5.35 0.34
C LEU A 142 0.60 5.99 -1.03
N GLN A 143 0.40 5.16 -2.06
CA GLN A 143 -0.02 5.63 -3.38
C GLN A 143 -1.36 6.36 -3.31
N THR A 144 -2.33 5.78 -2.61
CA THR A 144 -3.67 6.38 -2.42
C THR A 144 -3.59 7.72 -1.70
N GLU A 145 -2.85 7.79 -0.60
CA GLU A 145 -2.67 9.02 0.17
C GLU A 145 -1.98 10.12 -0.65
N ARG A 146 -0.97 9.76 -1.44
CA ARG A 146 -0.31 10.70 -2.36
C ARG A 146 -1.27 11.22 -3.43
N ASN A 147 -2.09 10.36 -4.01
CA ASN A 147 -3.07 10.76 -5.03
C ASN A 147 -4.11 11.71 -4.44
N ARG A 148 -4.59 11.45 -3.22
CA ARG A 148 -5.51 12.36 -2.49
C ARG A 148 -4.90 13.74 -2.28
N ARG A 149 -3.64 13.81 -1.85
CA ARG A 149 -2.94 15.09 -1.63
C ARG A 149 -2.74 15.90 -2.92
N LYS A 150 -2.47 15.22 -4.04
CA LYS A 150 -2.38 15.88 -5.35
C LYS A 150 -3.74 16.44 -5.78
N SER A 151 -4.83 15.69 -5.57
CA SER A 151 -6.18 16.18 -5.90
C SER A 151 -6.61 17.36 -5.02
N SER A 152 -6.22 17.41 -3.75
CA SER A 152 -6.56 18.51 -2.84
C SER A 152 -5.75 19.79 -3.07
N SER A 153 -4.63 19.76 -3.80
CA SER A 153 -3.84 20.97 -4.09
C SER A 153 -4.25 21.69 -5.38
N VAL A 154 -5.28 21.19 -6.07
CA VAL A 154 -5.77 21.72 -7.36
C VAL A 154 -7.18 22.32 -7.22
N ALA A 155 -7.73 22.35 -5.99
CA ALA A 155 -8.97 23.02 -5.63
C ALA A 155 -8.67 24.29 -4.84
#